data_AF-A0A0M9X5U4-F1
#
_entry.id   AF-A0A0M9X5U4-F1
#
_cell.length_a   1.000
_cell.length_b   1.000
_cell.length_c   1.000
_cell.angle_alpha   90.00
_cell.angle_beta   90.00
_cell.angle_gamma   90.00
#
_symmetry.space_group_name_H-M   'P 1'
#
loop_
_entity.id
_entity.type
_entity.pdbx_description
1 polymer ?
#
loop_
_entity_poly.entity_id
_entity_poly.type
_entity_poly.pdbx_seq_one_letter_code
_entity_poly.pdbx_strand_id
1 'polypeptide(L)'
;SALSFPLSGTDETPGVITMKLGDLVVVFNATPDRQSQRLTEPGAGAYRLHPVQAAGADRVVRTATYTKSTGTFEVPGRTVAVFTR
;
A
#
# COMPACT_ATOMS: atom_id res chain seq x y z
N SER A 1 16.73 -3.62 -8.05
CA SER A 1 15.59 -2.67 -7.96
C SER A 1 14.62 -2.89 -9.12
N ALA A 2 14.01 -4.06 -9.22
CA ALA A 2 13.03 -4.33 -10.27
C ALA A 2 11.64 -3.88 -9.79
N LEU A 3 10.94 -3.13 -10.64
CA LEU A 3 9.52 -2.84 -10.50
C LEU A 3 8.73 -4.15 -10.56
N SER A 4 7.78 -4.36 -9.64
CA SER A 4 6.88 -5.52 -9.67
C SER A 4 5.47 -5.19 -9.17
N PHE A 5 4.52 -6.06 -9.52
CA PHE A 5 3.12 -6.01 -9.08
C PHE A 5 2.75 -7.32 -8.37
N PRO A 6 3.14 -7.47 -7.08
CA PRO A 6 3.14 -8.78 -6.41
C PRO A 6 1.77 -9.39 -6.11
N LEU A 7 0.68 -8.63 -6.25
CA LEU A 7 -0.70 -9.10 -6.02
C LEU A 7 -1.55 -9.18 -7.28
N SER A 8 -0.95 -9.00 -8.46
CA SER A 8 -1.62 -9.22 -9.73
C SER A 8 -1.81 -10.72 -10.00
N GLY A 9 -2.89 -11.07 -10.69
CA GLY A 9 -3.25 -12.45 -11.00
C GLY A 9 -4.76 -12.66 -10.93
N THR A 10 -5.19 -13.92 -11.01
CA THR A 10 -6.63 -14.27 -10.96
C THR A 10 -7.29 -13.95 -9.63
N ASP A 11 -6.49 -13.87 -8.55
CA ASP A 11 -6.95 -13.60 -7.19
C ASP A 11 -6.73 -12.14 -6.79
N GLU A 12 -6.49 -11.25 -7.75
CA GLU A 12 -6.31 -9.83 -7.47
C GLU A 12 -7.55 -9.21 -6.85
N THR A 13 -7.36 -8.12 -6.09
CA THR A 13 -8.49 -7.30 -5.64
C THR A 13 -8.90 -6.35 -6.77
N PRO A 14 -10.10 -6.48 -7.37
CA PRO A 14 -10.48 -5.66 -8.50
C PRO A 14 -10.45 -4.16 -8.18
N GLY A 15 -9.83 -3.38 -9.05
CA GLY A 15 -9.68 -1.93 -8.86
C GLY A 15 -8.57 -1.52 -7.88
N VAL A 16 -7.72 -2.46 -7.47
CA VAL A 16 -6.56 -2.19 -6.62
C VAL A 16 -5.28 -2.66 -7.30
N ILE A 17 -4.28 -1.78 -7.38
CA ILE A 17 -2.94 -2.13 -7.88
C ILE A 17 -1.96 -1.97 -6.72
N THR A 18 -1.26 -3.05 -6.37
CA THR A 18 -0.13 -3.02 -5.44
C THR A 18 1.17 -3.11 -6.23
N MET A 19 1.98 -2.06 -6.14
CA MET A 19 3.25 -1.91 -6.85
C MET A 19 4.40 -1.87 -5.85
N LYS A 20 5.49 -2.58 -6.14
CA LYS A 20 6.74 -2.55 -5.36
C LYS A 20 7.88 -2.02 -6.22
N LEU A 21 8.64 -1.06 -5.69
CA LEU A 21 9.78 -0.46 -6.37
C LEU A 21 10.85 -0.07 -5.36
N GLY A 22 11.96 -0.80 -5.33
CA GLY A 22 13.03 -0.55 -4.35
C GLY A 22 12.52 -0.76 -2.91
N ASP A 23 12.60 0.29 -2.10
CA ASP A 23 12.10 0.35 -0.73
C ASP A 23 10.64 0.85 -0.62
N LEU A 24 9.98 1.09 -1.75
CA LEU A 24 8.61 1.58 -1.82
C LEU A 24 7.60 0.46 -2.05
N VAL A 25 6.45 0.61 -1.40
CA VAL A 25 5.19 -0.04 -1.77
C VAL A 25 4.17 1.05 -2.06
N VAL A 26 3.55 0.99 -3.23
CA VAL A 26 2.50 1.92 -3.64
C VAL A 26 1.22 1.14 -3.87
N VAL A 27 0.13 1.58 -3.26
CA VAL A 27 -1.19 0.97 -3.42
C VAL A 27 -2.11 2.01 -4.04
N PHE A 28 -2.59 1.71 -5.24
CA PHE A 28 -3.61 2.50 -5.93
C PHE A 28 -4.96 1.85 -5.65
N ASN A 29 -5.80 2.46 -4.82
CA ASN A 29 -7.15 1.97 -4.53
C ASN A 29 -8.17 2.85 -5.26
N ALA A 30 -8.68 2.38 -6.40
CA ALA A 30 -9.71 3.08 -7.16
C ALA A 30 -11.14 2.76 -6.67
N THR A 31 -11.30 1.80 -5.77
CA THR A 31 -12.60 1.39 -5.21
C THR A 31 -13.12 2.44 -4.21
N PRO A 32 -14.43 2.48 -3.93
CA PRO A 32 -14.97 3.41 -2.91
C PRO A 32 -14.62 3.00 -1.48
N ASP A 33 -14.24 1.73 -1.26
CA ASP A 33 -14.05 1.16 0.07
C ASP A 33 -12.59 1.08 0.48
N ARG A 34 -12.33 0.96 1.79
CA ARG A 34 -10.99 0.65 2.29
C ARG A 34 -10.59 -0.76 1.85
N GLN A 35 -9.39 -0.90 1.31
CA GLN A 35 -8.85 -2.16 0.85
C GLN A 35 -7.65 -2.59 1.67
N SER A 36 -7.56 -3.89 1.92
CA SER A 36 -6.45 -4.52 2.63
C SER A 36 -5.62 -5.31 1.64
N GLN A 37 -4.32 -5.01 1.56
CA GLN A 37 -3.39 -5.66 0.64
C GLN A 37 -2.28 -6.31 1.46
N ARG A 38 -2.14 -7.64 1.38
CA ARG A 38 -1.19 -8.39 2.20
C ARG A 38 0.00 -8.85 1.38
N LEU A 39 1.21 -8.42 1.75
CA LEU A 39 2.45 -8.92 1.15
C LEU A 39 3.12 -9.90 2.12
N THR A 40 3.15 -11.17 1.75
CA THR A 40 3.69 -12.27 2.57
C THR A 40 5.22 -12.43 2.46
N GLU A 41 5.91 -11.50 1.81
CA GLU A 41 7.33 -11.66 1.52
C GLU A 41 8.21 -11.64 2.79
N PRO A 42 9.16 -12.58 2.92
CA PRO A 42 10.16 -12.55 3.98
C PRO A 42 10.94 -11.24 3.95
N GLY A 43 11.05 -10.56 5.09
CA GLY A 43 11.76 -9.28 5.18
C GLY A 43 10.99 -8.08 4.64
N ALA A 44 9.66 -8.12 4.64
CA ALA A 44 8.84 -6.91 4.63
C ALA A 44 9.31 -6.02 5.81
N GLY A 45 10.10 -5.00 5.49
CA GLY A 45 10.61 -4.04 6.46
C GLY A 45 9.49 -3.35 7.22
N ALA A 46 9.84 -2.58 8.25
CA ALA A 46 8.86 -1.74 8.96
C ALA A 46 8.43 -0.57 8.06
N TYR A 47 7.54 -0.83 7.10
CA TYR A 47 6.99 0.22 6.26
C TYR A 47 6.21 1.23 7.08
N ARG A 48 6.23 2.48 6.64
CA ARG A 48 5.40 3.57 7.16
C ARG A 48 4.86 4.38 6.00
N LEU A 49 3.75 5.08 6.23
CA LEU A 49 3.24 6.04 5.25
C LEU A 49 4.33 7.06 4.92
N HIS A 50 4.51 7.37 3.63
CA HIS A 50 5.55 8.27 3.18
C HIS A 50 5.41 9.64 3.86
N PRO A 51 6.50 10.28 4.35
CA PRO A 51 6.42 11.51 5.15
C PRO A 51 5.63 12.65 4.48
N VAL A 52 5.72 12.76 3.15
CA VAL A 52 4.95 13.74 2.38
C VAL A 52 3.44 13.53 2.52
N GLN A 53 2.96 12.29 2.50
CA GLN A 53 1.54 11.99 2.68
C GLN A 53 1.13 12.08 4.15
N ALA A 54 1.99 11.64 5.07
CA ALA A 54 1.75 11.75 6.51
C ALA A 54 1.61 13.22 6.98
N ALA A 55 2.40 14.13 6.42
CA ALA A 55 2.35 15.56 6.72
C ALA A 55 1.44 16.37 5.77
N GLY A 56 1.05 15.82 4.61
CA GLY A 56 0.31 16.51 3.55
C GLY A 56 -1.15 16.81 3.91
N ALA A 57 -1.82 17.75 3.24
CA ALA A 57 -3.11 18.29 3.69
C ALA A 57 -4.31 17.31 3.62
N ASP A 58 -4.23 16.26 2.80
CA ASP A 58 -5.30 15.30 2.65
C ASP A 58 -5.42 14.41 3.90
N ARG A 59 -6.52 14.57 4.64
CA ARG A 59 -6.79 13.79 5.85
C ARG A 59 -7.13 12.33 5.57
N VAL A 60 -7.61 12.01 4.35
CA VAL A 60 -8.01 10.64 4.00
C VAL A 60 -6.77 9.75 3.90
N VAL A 61 -5.78 10.13 3.08
CA VAL A 61 -4.55 9.34 2.91
C VAL A 61 -3.75 9.18 4.19
N ARG A 62 -3.79 10.15 5.12
CA ARG A 62 -3.14 10.05 6.44
C ARG A 62 -3.64 8.88 7.28
N THR A 63 -4.83 8.34 6.98
CA THR A 63 -5.39 7.16 7.66
C THR A 63 -4.96 5.83 7.04
N ALA A 64 -4.08 5.84 6.03
CA ALA A 64 -3.49 4.63 5.48
C ALA A 64 -2.43 4.08 6.45
N THR A 65 -2.44 2.77 6.66
CA THR A 65 -1.63 2.10 7.69
C THR A 65 -0.91 0.88 7.15
N TYR A 66 0.15 0.49 7.84
CA TYR A 66 0.84 -0.78 7.62
C TYR A 66 0.94 -1.54 8.94
N THR A 67 0.46 -2.78 8.94
CA THR A 67 0.51 -3.70 10.08
C THR A 67 1.64 -4.70 9.88
N LYS A 68 2.76 -4.47 10.58
CA LYS A 68 4.00 -5.27 10.44
C LYS A 68 3.80 -6.75 10.75
N SER A 69 2.98 -7.10 11.74
CA SER A 69 2.77 -8.50 12.16
C SER A 69 2.12 -9.35 11.06
N THR A 70 1.30 -8.76 10.21
CA THR A 70 0.59 -9.48 9.13
C THR A 70 1.13 -9.18 7.74
N GLY A 71 1.93 -8.11 7.59
CA GLY A 71 2.36 -7.61 6.28
C GLY A 71 1.24 -6.93 5.51
N THR A 72 0.23 -6.37 6.21
CA THR A 72 -0.98 -5.82 5.60
C THR A 72 -0.89 -4.30 5.46
N PHE A 73 -1.18 -3.79 4.28
CA PHE A 73 -1.39 -2.37 3.98
C PHE A 73 -2.89 -2.11 3.93
N GLU A 74 -3.37 -1.14 4.69
CA GLU A 74 -4.77 -0.72 4.65
C GLU A 74 -4.86 0.67 4.02
N VAL A 75 -5.62 0.77 2.93
CA VAL A 75 -5.67 1.98 2.10
C VAL A 75 -7.11 2.42 1.93
N PRO A 76 -7.46 3.67 2.28
CA PRO A 76 -8.81 4.18 2.11
C PRO A 76 -9.29 4.10 0.67
N GLY A 77 -10.61 4.18 0.45
CA GLY A 77 -11.18 4.27 -0.88
C GLY A 77 -10.66 5.49 -1.65
N ARG A 78 -10.62 5.37 -2.98
CA ARG A 78 -10.24 6.45 -3.92
C ARG A 78 -8.93 7.15 -3.55
N THR A 79 -7.93 6.37 -3.12
CA THR A 79 -6.68 6.87 -2.56
C THR A 79 -5.49 6.17 -3.18
N VAL A 80 -4.39 6.91 -3.36
CA VAL A 80 -3.06 6.33 -3.60
C VAL A 80 -2.24 6.50 -2.34
N ALA A 81 -1.81 5.41 -1.71
CA ALA A 81 -0.95 5.43 -0.54
C ALA A 81 0.45 4.90 -0.89
N VAL A 82 1.47 5.69 -0.55
CA VAL A 82 2.88 5.37 -0.76
C VAL A 82 3.49 5.06 0.60
N PHE A 83 4.12 3.89 0.70
CA PHE A 83 4.82 3.44 1.88
C PHE A 83 6.31 3.29 1.57
N THR A 84 7.16 3.65 2.52
CA THR A 84 8.63 3.54 2.45
C THR A 84 9.15 2.81 3.69
N ARG A 85 10.29 2.14 3.56
CA ARG A 85 10.96 1.43 4.67
C ARG A 85 11.70 2.39 5.60
#